data_AF-A0A5Z6WM43-F1
#
_entry.id   AF-A0A5Z6WM43-F1
#
_cell.length_a   1.000
_cell.length_b   1.000
_cell.length_c   1.000
_cell.angle_alpha   90.00
_cell.angle_beta   90.00
_cell.angle_gamma   90.00
#
_symmetry.space_group_name_H-M   'P 1'
#
loop_
_entity.id
_entity.type
_entity.pdbx_description
1 polymer ?
#
loop_
_entity_poly.entity_id
_entity_poly.type
_entity_poly.pdbx_seq_one_letter_code
_entity_poly.pdbx_strand_id
1 'polypeptide(L)' 'MLSPSQSIQYQKESVDRALTCANCGQKLHVLEVHVCEACCAELMSDPNSSMYEEKDDG' A
#
# COMPACT_ATOMS: atom_id res chain seq x y z
N MET A 1 -28.61 -11.56 6.39
CA MET A 1 -27.48 -12.31 6.97
C MET A 1 -26.94 -13.22 5.89
N LEU A 2 -25.61 -13.27 5.69
CA LEU A 2 -24.97 -14.14 4.70
C LEU A 2 -25.20 -15.62 5.04
N SER A 3 -25.30 -16.47 4.03
CA SER A 3 -25.32 -17.92 4.23
C SER A 3 -23.97 -18.41 4.78
N PRO A 4 -23.90 -19.62 5.37
CA PRO A 4 -22.62 -20.17 5.84
C PRO A 4 -21.53 -20.21 4.76
N SER A 5 -21.89 -20.58 3.53
CA SER A 5 -20.96 -20.60 2.40
C SER A 5 -20.49 -19.19 2.00
N GLN A 6 -21.41 -18.22 1.98
CA GLN A 6 -21.08 -16.83 1.69
C GLN A 6 -20.16 -16.23 2.77
N SER A 7 -20.38 -16.55 4.04
CA SER A 7 -19.53 -16.10 5.14
C SER A 7 -18.10 -16.63 5.02
N ILE A 8 -17.93 -17.91 4.68
CA ILE A 8 -16.61 -18.53 4.48
C ILE A 8 -15.89 -17.88 3.30
N GLN A 9 -16.59 -17.68 2.18
CA GLN A 9 -16.03 -17.03 1.01
C GLN A 9 -15.59 -15.60 1.32
N TYR A 10 -16.46 -14.82 1.96
CA TYR A 10 -16.16 -13.45 2.38
C TYR A 10 -14.95 -13.37 3.32
N GLN A 11 -14.84 -14.31 4.27
CA GLN A 11 -13.70 -14.37 5.17
C GLN A 11 -12.40 -14.61 4.39
N LYS A 12 -12.40 -15.57 3.45
CA LYS A 12 -11.25 -15.85 2.59
C LYS A 12 -10.84 -14.63 1.77
N GLU A 13 -11.79 -13.98 1.11
CA GLU A 13 -11.55 -12.79 0.30
C GLU A 13 -11.09 -11.59 1.15
N SER A 14 -11.55 -11.49 2.39
CA SER A 14 -11.12 -10.43 3.30
C SER A 14 -9.69 -10.63 3.79
N VAL A 15 -9.30 -11.87 4.11
CA VAL A 15 -7.91 -12.20 4.46
C VAL A 15 -6.98 -11.95 3.28
N ASP A 16 -7.38 -12.38 2.08
CA ASP A 16 -6.58 -12.19 0.87
C ASP A 16 -6.34 -10.70 0.57
N ARG A 17 -7.39 -9.88 0.68
CA ARG A 17 -7.29 -8.42 0.54
C ARG A 17 -6.43 -7.76 1.62
N ALA A 18 -6.50 -8.23 2.86
CA ALA A 18 -5.72 -7.67 3.96
C ALA A 18 -4.21 -7.95 3.83
N LEU A 19 -3.84 -9.06 3.19
CA LEU A 19 -2.45 -9.48 3.01
C LEU A 19 -1.89 -9.12 1.63
N THR A 20 -2.59 -8.26 0.89
CA THR A 20 -2.22 -7.91 -0.48
C THR A 20 -2.19 -6.40 -0.64
N CYS A 21 -1.14 -5.90 -1.31
CA CYS A 21 -1.00 -4.48 -1.63
C CYS A 21 -2.16 -4.06 -2.54
N ALA A 22 -2.93 -3.06 -2.11
CA ALA A 22 -4.07 -2.54 -2.85
C ALA A 22 -3.68 -1.90 -4.19
N ASN A 23 -2.42 -1.48 -4.35
CA ASN A 23 -1.94 -0.83 -5.58
C ASN A 23 -1.41 -1.84 -6.61
N CYS A 24 -0.53 -2.76 -6.21
CA CYS A 24 0.18 -3.65 -7.15
C CYS A 24 -0.14 -5.13 -7.00
N GLY A 25 -0.98 -5.52 -6.03
CA GLY A 25 -1.42 -6.91 -5.87
C GLY A 25 -0.37 -7.86 -5.29
N GLN A 26 0.79 -7.37 -4.86
CA GLN A 26 1.80 -8.23 -4.23
C GLN A 26 1.41 -8.58 -2.79
N LYS A 27 1.87 -9.74 -2.31
CA LYS A 27 1.68 -10.11 -0.90
C LYS A 27 2.48 -9.19 0.01
N LEU A 28 1.81 -8.66 1.01
CA LEU A 28 2.38 -7.79 2.02
C LEU A 28 3.11 -8.61 3.08
N HIS A 29 4.17 -8.02 3.63
CA HIS A 29 4.74 -8.47 4.88
C HIS A 29 3.72 -8.30 6.02
N VAL A 30 3.80 -9.10 7.08
CA VAL A 30 2.84 -9.09 8.20
C VAL A 30 2.72 -7.74 8.93
N LEU A 31 3.73 -6.88 8.77
CA LEU A 31 3.77 -5.53 9.34
C LEU A 31 3.30 -4.44 8.38
N GLU A 32 3.20 -4.75 7.09
CA GLU A 32 2.71 -3.82 6.09
C GLU A 32 1.18 -3.85 6.05
N VAL A 33 0.57 -2.68 5.86
CA VAL A 33 -0.89 -2.54 5.84
C VAL A 33 -1.26 -1.75 4.60
N HIS A 34 -2.29 -2.21 3.88
CA HIS A 34 -2.92 -1.56 2.73
C HIS A 34 -2.06 -1.47 1.47
N VAL A 35 -0.82 -0.97 1.56
CA VAL A 35 0.09 -0.77 0.43
C VAL A 35 1.50 -1.19 0.83
N CYS A 36 2.27 -1.77 -0.09
CA CYS A 36 3.66 -2.14 0.16
C CYS A 36 4.57 -0.91 0.23
N GLU A 37 5.77 -1.09 0.79
CA GLU A 37 6.79 -0.04 0.91
C GLU A 37 7.06 0.68 -0.42
N ALA A 38 7.27 -0.07 -1.51
CA ALA A 38 7.59 0.52 -2.82
C ALA A 38 6.48 1.45 -3.34
N CYS A 39 5.23 1.00 -3.32
CA CYS A 39 4.10 1.81 -3.76
C CYS A 39 3.82 2.96 -2.79
N CYS A 40 4.05 2.78 -1.49
CA CYS A 40 3.93 3.84 -0.50
C CYS A 40 4.96 4.95 -0.75
N ALA A 41 6.21 4.59 -1.05
CA ALA A 41 7.28 5.54 -1.36
C ALA A 41 6.98 6.38 -2.62
N GLU A 42 6.37 5.76 -3.64
CA GLU A 42 5.93 6.47 -4.84
C GLU A 42 4.74 7.40 -4.55
N LEU A 43 3.70 6.89 -3.89
CA LEU A 43 2.46 7.63 -3.60
C LEU A 43 2.66 8.77 -2.60
N MET A 44 3.59 8.61 -1.66
CA MET A 44 3.92 9.62 -0.64
C MET A 44 5.26 10.30 -0.91
N SER A 45 5.73 10.26 -2.16
CA SER A 45 6.93 10.98 -2.55
C SER A 45 6.76 12.48 -2.32
N ASP A 46 7.75 13.11 -1.69
CA ASP A 46 7.77 14.56 -1.52
C ASP A 46 7.86 15.22 -2.91
N PRO A 47 6.86 16.00 -3.34
CA PRO A 47 6.90 16.70 -4.62
C PRO A 47 8.08 17.68 -4.74
N ASN A 48 8.63 18.11 -3.60
CA ASN A 48 9.75 19.03 -3.50
C ASN A 48 11.10 18.31 -3.26
N SER A 49 11.15 16.99 -3.46
CA SER A 49 12.38 16.18 -3.36
C SER A 49 13.54 16.70 -4.24
N SER A 50 13.24 17.46 -5.29
CA SER A 50 14.21 18.03 -6.23
C SER A 50 14.62 19.48 -5.93
N MET A 51 14.29 20.04 -4.76
CA MET A 51 14.71 21.39 -4.39
C MET A 51 16.23 21.44 -4.25
N TYR A 52 16.89 22.06 -5.23
CA TYR A 52 18.33 22.25 -5.24
C TYR A 52 18.66 23.53 -4.46
N GLU A 53 19.74 23.49 -3.68
CA GLU A 53 20.24 24.73 -3.08
C GLU A 53 20.63 25.71 -4.20
N GLU A 54 20.06 26.92 -4.12
CA GLU A 54 20.50 28.05 -4.92
C GLU A 54 22.01 28.23 -4.67
N LYS A 55 22.81 28.33 -5.74
CA LYS A 55 24.23 28.63 -5.57
C LYS A 55 24.35 30.02 -4.94
N ASP A 56 25.08 30.11 -3.83
CA ASP A 56 25.44 31.38 -3.23
C ASP A 56 26.39 32.13 -4.18
N ASP A 57 25.82 33.00 -5.01
CA ASP A 57 26.57 33.92 -5.85
C ASP A 57 27.13 35.03 -4.94
N GLY A 58 28.30 34.73 -4.34
CA GLY A 58 28.99 35.59 -3.36
C GLY A 58 29.39 36.98 -3.83
#